data_AF-A0A7U9SAE0-F1
#
_entry.id   AF-A0A7U9SAE0-F1
#
_cell.length_a   1.000
_cell.length_b   1.000
_cell.length_c   1.000
_cell.angle_alpha   90.00
_cell.angle_beta   90.00
_cell.angle_gamma   90.00
#
_symmetry.space_group_name_H-M   'P 1'
#
loop_
_entity.id
_entity.type
_entity.pdbx_description
1 polymer ?
#
loop_
_entity_poly.entity_id
_entity_poly.type
_entity_poly.pdbx_seq_one_letter_code
_entity_poly.pdbx_strand_id
1 'polypeptide(L)'
;MEKIAALEDAISKKSLVGIYSVFYTIAHGDPNFSTNKFRNVLEYVKTKNISGLLQEFDGEDFEPEEKWDEDYWALVASSLIDNFCEERIQHLEIVGKKVYPLKASEENKSPCKIPMEEGARQSEKGKAAKRKKMMSGEQGKRIISEEKKKEVKANHANRNPKSGESLLSRILGSRSGR
;
A
#
# COMPACT_ATOMS: atom_id res chain seq x y z
N MET A 1 -8.94 -24.32 6.13
CA MET A 1 -9.23 -22.91 6.45
C MET A 1 -10.29 -22.88 7.54
N GLU A 2 -10.06 -22.12 8.59
CA GLU A 2 -11.09 -21.87 9.63
C GLU A 2 -12.29 -21.18 8.97
N LYS A 3 -13.49 -21.75 9.13
CA LYS A 3 -14.71 -21.17 8.56
C LYS A 3 -15.19 -20.03 9.45
N ILE A 4 -15.15 -18.80 8.92
CA ILE A 4 -15.70 -17.64 9.61
C ILE A 4 -17.20 -17.60 9.28
N ALA A 5 -18.06 -17.92 10.25
CA ALA A 5 -19.51 -18.04 10.02
C ALA A 5 -20.13 -16.76 9.43
N ALA A 6 -19.71 -15.60 9.92
CA ALA A 6 -20.16 -14.30 9.40
C ALA A 6 -19.73 -14.07 7.94
N LEU A 7 -18.55 -14.56 7.54
CA LEU A 7 -18.07 -14.45 6.17
C LEU A 7 -18.90 -15.31 5.21
N GLU A 8 -19.18 -16.57 5.59
CA GLU A 8 -19.97 -17.48 4.77
C GLU A 8 -21.40 -16.96 4.56
N ASP A 9 -21.99 -16.37 5.59
CA ASP A 9 -23.31 -15.73 5.50
C ASP A 9 -23.28 -14.51 4.55
N ALA A 10 -22.26 -13.65 4.67
CA ALA A 10 -22.10 -12.48 3.80
C ALA A 10 -21.86 -12.88 2.33
N ILE A 11 -21.02 -13.89 2.08
CA ILE A 11 -20.79 -14.46 0.73
C ILE A 11 -22.09 -15.01 0.16
N SER A 12 -22.84 -15.79 0.95
CA SER A 12 -24.11 -16.39 0.53
C SER A 12 -25.15 -15.32 0.16
N LYS A 13 -25.18 -14.22 0.90
CA LYS A 13 -26.03 -13.04 0.64
C LYS A 13 -25.47 -12.11 -0.43
N LYS A 14 -24.25 -12.35 -0.94
CA LYS A 14 -23.49 -11.43 -1.82
C LYS A 14 -23.41 -10.01 -1.26
N SER A 15 -23.30 -9.89 0.07
CA SER A 15 -23.23 -8.61 0.75
C SER A 15 -21.79 -8.13 0.80
N LEU A 16 -21.43 -7.17 -0.07
CA LEU A 16 -20.10 -6.56 -0.09
C LEU A 16 -19.77 -5.91 1.26
N VAL A 17 -20.69 -5.11 1.79
CA VAL A 17 -20.54 -4.49 3.13
C VAL A 17 -20.29 -5.53 4.22
N GLY A 18 -21.01 -6.66 4.20
CA GLY A 18 -20.80 -7.74 5.16
C GLY A 18 -19.41 -8.38 5.02
N ILE A 19 -18.94 -8.59 3.79
CA ILE A 19 -17.60 -9.12 3.52
C ILE A 19 -16.53 -8.13 4.02
N TYR A 20 -16.65 -6.85 3.70
CA TYR A 20 -15.68 -5.82 4.10
C TYR A 20 -15.64 -5.65 5.62
N SER A 21 -16.79 -5.72 6.29
CA SER A 21 -16.88 -5.69 7.76
C SER A 21 -16.15 -6.87 8.42
N VAL A 22 -16.17 -8.06 7.81
CA VAL A 22 -15.38 -9.19 8.28
C VAL A 22 -13.88 -8.92 8.12
N PHE A 23 -13.44 -8.36 6.98
CA PHE A 23 -12.03 -7.98 6.79
C PHE A 23 -11.57 -6.92 7.80
N TYR A 24 -12.39 -5.92 8.09
CA TYR A 24 -12.15 -4.95 9.15
C TYR A 24 -11.93 -5.64 10.50
N THR A 25 -12.80 -6.59 10.86
CA THR A 25 -12.68 -7.36 12.11
C THR A 25 -11.40 -8.21 12.14
N ILE A 26 -11.04 -8.85 11.02
CA ILE A 26 -9.80 -9.64 10.90
C ILE A 26 -8.58 -8.73 11.08
N ALA A 27 -8.56 -7.56 10.43
CA ALA A 27 -7.46 -6.60 10.55
C ALA A 27 -7.26 -6.15 12.00
N HIS A 28 -8.34 -5.82 12.73
CA HIS A 28 -8.24 -5.49 14.16
C HIS A 28 -7.76 -6.65 15.05
N GLY A 29 -8.03 -7.89 14.66
CA GLY A 29 -7.54 -9.07 15.38
C GLY A 29 -6.07 -9.40 15.12
N ASP A 30 -5.50 -8.94 14.01
CA ASP A 30 -4.10 -9.14 13.61
C ASP A 30 -3.57 -7.86 12.91
N PRO A 31 -3.38 -6.76 13.65
CA PRO A 31 -3.16 -5.44 13.06
C PRO A 31 -1.80 -5.30 12.35
N ASN A 32 -0.85 -6.20 12.60
CA ASN A 32 0.42 -6.27 11.89
C ASN A 32 0.48 -7.36 10.81
N PHE A 33 -0.64 -8.05 10.56
CA PHE A 33 -0.79 -9.07 9.53
C PHE A 33 0.17 -10.26 9.67
N SER A 34 0.66 -10.53 10.89
CA SER A 34 1.65 -11.57 11.15
C SER A 34 1.13 -13.00 10.94
N THR A 35 -0.17 -13.22 11.09
CA THR A 35 -0.79 -14.54 10.99
C THR A 35 -1.12 -14.94 9.56
N ASN A 36 -0.99 -14.02 8.60
CA ASN A 36 -1.48 -14.14 7.22
C ASN A 36 -2.99 -14.44 7.09
N LYS A 37 -3.78 -14.35 8.18
CA LYS A 37 -5.21 -14.66 8.15
C LYS A 37 -5.97 -13.78 7.17
N PHE A 38 -5.64 -12.49 7.12
CA PHE A 38 -6.26 -11.55 6.18
C PHE A 38 -6.06 -11.98 4.72
N ARG A 39 -4.81 -12.24 4.31
CA ARG A 39 -4.46 -12.63 2.93
C ARG A 39 -5.08 -13.97 2.54
N ASN A 40 -5.00 -14.97 3.42
CA ASN A 40 -5.62 -16.28 3.19
C ASN A 40 -7.14 -16.17 2.98
N VAL A 41 -7.82 -15.35 3.80
CA VAL A 41 -9.26 -15.12 3.66
C VAL A 41 -9.57 -14.36 2.37
N LEU A 42 -8.76 -13.34 2.02
CA LEU A 42 -8.90 -12.59 0.77
C LEU A 42 -8.82 -13.48 -0.47
N GLU A 43 -7.82 -14.37 -0.52
CA GLU A 43 -7.68 -15.34 -1.61
C GLU A 43 -8.92 -16.24 -1.71
N TYR A 44 -9.41 -16.75 -0.58
CA TYR A 44 -10.63 -17.56 -0.57
C TYR A 44 -11.86 -16.80 -1.10
N VAL A 45 -12.08 -15.57 -0.66
CA VAL A 45 -13.22 -14.77 -1.13
C VAL A 45 -13.08 -14.47 -2.62
N LYS A 46 -11.86 -14.19 -3.12
CA LYS A 46 -11.60 -14.02 -4.56
C LYS A 46 -12.02 -15.25 -5.36
N THR A 47 -11.83 -16.48 -4.86
CA THR A 47 -12.29 -17.71 -5.55
C THR A 47 -13.80 -17.81 -5.74
N LYS A 48 -14.59 -17.04 -4.99
CA LYS A 48 -16.06 -17.02 -5.09
C LYS A 48 -16.57 -16.19 -6.25
N ASN A 49 -15.70 -15.46 -6.96
CA ASN A 49 -16.04 -14.65 -8.13
C ASN A 49 -17.21 -13.68 -7.89
N ILE A 50 -17.20 -13.01 -6.74
CA ILE A 50 -18.22 -12.02 -6.37
C ILE A 50 -17.98 -10.74 -7.18
N SER A 51 -18.97 -10.32 -7.96
CA SER A 51 -18.89 -9.10 -8.77
C SER A 51 -18.72 -7.87 -7.88
N GLY A 52 -17.79 -6.99 -8.25
CA GLY A 52 -17.52 -5.74 -7.52
C GLY A 52 -16.76 -5.92 -6.19
N LEU A 53 -16.24 -7.12 -5.89
CA LEU A 53 -15.50 -7.37 -4.65
C LEU A 53 -14.29 -6.44 -4.49
N LEU A 54 -13.41 -6.41 -5.50
CA LEU A 54 -12.30 -5.47 -5.57
C LEU A 54 -12.71 -4.29 -6.41
N GLN A 55 -12.60 -3.10 -5.82
CA GLN A 55 -12.90 -1.83 -6.48
C GLN A 55 -11.61 -1.24 -7.07
N GLU A 56 -11.76 -0.33 -8.04
CA GLU A 56 -10.65 0.52 -8.47
C GLU A 56 -10.29 1.49 -7.35
N PHE A 57 -9.00 1.82 -7.26
CA PHE A 57 -8.53 2.81 -6.31
C PHE A 57 -9.11 4.19 -6.64
N ASP A 58 -9.62 4.87 -5.64
CA ASP A 58 -10.29 6.17 -5.78
C ASP A 58 -9.32 7.37 -5.90
N GLY A 59 -8.02 7.13 -5.71
CA GLY A 59 -6.98 8.14 -5.82
C GLY A 59 -6.80 9.01 -4.58
N GLU A 60 -7.33 8.62 -3.42
CA GLU A 60 -7.03 9.30 -2.16
C GLU A 60 -5.54 9.14 -1.79
N ASP A 61 -4.85 10.26 -1.55
CA ASP A 61 -3.44 10.23 -1.16
C ASP A 61 -3.25 9.61 0.23
N PHE A 62 -2.25 8.74 0.34
CA PHE A 62 -1.84 8.20 1.64
C PHE A 62 -1.00 9.21 2.41
N GLU A 63 -1.21 9.26 3.73
CA GLU A 63 -0.38 10.09 4.61
C GLU A 63 1.05 9.55 4.65
N PRO A 64 2.04 10.44 4.83
CA PRO A 64 3.44 10.03 4.88
C PRO A 64 3.76 9.31 6.19
N GLU A 65 4.85 8.55 6.21
CA GLU A 65 5.22 7.65 7.30
C GLU A 65 5.31 8.34 8.67
N GLU A 66 5.66 9.62 8.72
CA GLU A 66 5.77 10.38 9.97
C GLU A 66 4.43 10.58 10.70
N LYS A 67 3.31 10.41 9.99
CA LYS A 67 1.95 10.49 10.55
C LYS A 67 1.33 9.12 10.83
N TRP A 68 2.07 8.03 10.63
CA TRP A 68 1.53 6.69 10.87
C TRP A 68 1.53 6.39 12.36
N ASP A 69 0.35 6.50 12.96
CA ASP A 69 0.04 6.08 14.31
C ASP A 69 -1.17 5.13 14.33
N GLU A 70 -1.61 4.74 15.53
CA GLU A 70 -2.75 3.84 15.71
C GLU A 70 -4.06 4.43 15.17
N ASP A 71 -4.23 5.75 15.29
CA ASP A 71 -5.40 6.46 14.79
C ASP A 71 -5.42 6.46 13.26
N TYR A 72 -4.29 6.76 12.62
CA TYR A 72 -4.16 6.68 11.17
C TYR A 72 -4.39 5.26 10.66
N TRP A 73 -3.83 4.24 11.33
CA TRP A 73 -4.08 2.85 10.97
C TRP A 73 -5.57 2.50 11.03
N ALA A 74 -6.28 2.94 12.08
CA ALA A 74 -7.71 2.72 12.22
C ALA A 74 -8.51 3.44 11.12
N LEU A 75 -8.10 4.65 10.72
CA LEU A 75 -8.69 5.36 9.59
C LEU A 75 -8.54 4.58 8.28
N VAL A 76 -7.31 4.12 7.96
CA VAL A 76 -7.07 3.30 6.77
C VAL A 76 -7.90 2.00 6.81
N ALA A 77 -7.96 1.33 7.96
CA ALA A 77 -8.77 0.12 8.14
C ALA A 77 -10.26 0.38 7.89
N SER A 78 -10.79 1.50 8.40
CA SER A 78 -12.18 1.88 8.19
C SER A 78 -12.49 2.23 6.73
N SER A 79 -11.53 2.82 6.01
CA SER A 79 -11.69 3.18 4.59
C SER A 79 -11.92 1.99 3.67
N LEU A 80 -11.52 0.79 4.09
CA LEU A 80 -11.79 -0.46 3.36
C LEU A 80 -13.29 -0.78 3.23
N ILE A 81 -14.15 -0.17 4.07
CA ILE A 81 -15.60 -0.34 3.96
C ILE A 81 -16.15 0.41 2.72
N ASP A 82 -15.54 1.56 2.39
CA ASP A 82 -15.98 2.44 1.30
C ASP A 82 -15.29 2.10 -0.03
N ASN A 83 -13.98 1.80 0.02
CA ASN A 83 -13.17 1.41 -1.13
C ASN A 83 -12.29 0.21 -0.80
N PHE A 84 -12.79 -0.99 -1.08
CA PHE A 84 -12.06 -2.23 -0.91
C PHE A 84 -11.20 -2.52 -2.16
N CYS A 85 -10.01 -1.93 -2.21
CA CYS A 85 -9.05 -2.11 -3.31
C CYS A 85 -7.70 -2.68 -2.83
N GLU A 86 -6.88 -3.15 -3.76
CA GLU A 86 -5.61 -3.81 -3.44
C GLU A 86 -4.57 -2.81 -2.88
N GLU A 87 -4.59 -1.56 -3.36
CA GLU A 87 -3.72 -0.48 -2.93
C GLU A 87 -3.93 -0.14 -1.45
N ARG A 88 -5.19 0.03 -1.01
CA ARG A 88 -5.52 0.28 0.41
C ARG A 88 -5.20 -0.92 1.30
N ILE A 89 -5.41 -2.14 0.81
CA ILE A 89 -5.04 -3.36 1.55
C ILE A 89 -3.52 -3.43 1.74
N GLN A 90 -2.74 -3.15 0.69
CA GLN A 90 -1.28 -3.12 0.78
C GLN A 90 -0.80 -2.02 1.72
N HIS A 91 -1.37 -0.83 1.62
CA HIS A 91 -1.04 0.29 2.50
C HIS A 91 -1.34 -0.03 3.96
N LEU A 92 -2.52 -0.57 4.25
CA LEU A 92 -2.90 -1.00 5.60
C LEU A 92 -1.92 -2.02 6.18
N GLU A 93 -1.45 -2.97 5.36
CA GLU A 93 -0.46 -3.97 5.77
C GLU A 93 0.90 -3.33 6.12
N ILE A 94 1.35 -2.36 5.32
CA ILE A 94 2.61 -1.64 5.54
C ILE A 94 2.53 -0.79 6.83
N VAL A 95 1.46 0.00 6.97
CA VAL A 95 1.20 0.82 8.16
C VAL A 95 1.11 -0.08 9.40
N GLY A 96 0.37 -1.18 9.29
CA GLY A 96 0.17 -2.13 10.39
C GLY A 96 1.47 -2.72 10.93
N LYS A 97 2.39 -3.14 10.05
CA LYS A 97 3.71 -3.65 10.44
C LYS A 97 4.57 -2.60 11.15
N LYS A 98 4.41 -1.32 10.79
CA LYS A 98 5.15 -0.21 11.39
C LYS A 98 4.58 0.15 12.77
N VAL A 99 3.27 0.32 12.86
CA VAL A 99 2.56 0.79 14.07
C VAL A 99 2.51 -0.31 15.13
N TYR A 100 2.36 -1.58 14.72
CA TYR A 100 2.25 -2.73 15.62
C TYR A 100 3.42 -3.71 15.44
N PRO A 101 4.66 -3.33 15.75
CA PRO A 101 5.81 -4.18 15.53
C PRO A 101 5.67 -5.48 16.34
N LEU A 102 5.97 -6.61 15.70
CA LEU A 102 6.11 -7.87 16.41
C LEU A 102 7.20 -7.69 17.46
N LYS A 103 6.87 -7.96 18.73
CA LYS A 103 7.88 -8.05 19.77
C LYS A 103 8.83 -9.17 19.36
N ALA A 104 10.03 -8.81 18.91
CA ALA A 104 11.06 -9.78 18.65
C ALA A 104 11.32 -10.53 19.96
N SER A 105 10.91 -11.79 20.04
CA SER A 105 11.58 -12.72 20.94
C SER A 105 13.06 -12.65 20.58
N GLU A 106 13.94 -12.45 21.55
CA GLU A 106 15.38 -12.22 21.36
C GLU A 106 16.16 -13.42 20.78
N GLU A 107 15.53 -14.27 19.97
CA GLU A 107 16.19 -15.30 19.19
C GLU A 107 16.21 -14.90 17.72
N ASN A 108 17.44 -14.74 17.20
CA ASN A 108 17.81 -14.58 15.80
C ASN A 108 17.89 -13.15 15.24
N LYS A 109 18.77 -12.33 15.83
CA LYS A 109 19.51 -11.32 15.05
C LYS A 109 20.49 -12.02 14.10
N SER A 110 19.96 -12.51 12.98
CA SER A 110 20.77 -12.91 11.83
C SER A 110 20.53 -11.89 10.72
N PRO A 111 21.52 -11.07 10.33
CA PRO A 111 21.34 -10.12 9.25
C PRO A 111 21.22 -10.89 7.92
N CYS A 112 20.02 -10.90 7.34
CA CYS A 112 19.81 -11.35 5.96
C CYS A 112 20.58 -10.41 5.02
N LYS A 113 21.79 -10.82 4.65
CA LYS A 113 22.47 -10.31 3.46
C LYS A 113 21.71 -10.86 2.26
N ILE A 114 21.14 -9.97 1.45
CA ILE A 114 20.62 -10.29 0.12
C ILE A 114 21.84 -10.73 -0.73
N PRO A 115 21.90 -11.97 -1.27
CA PRO A 115 22.91 -12.31 -2.26
C PRO A 115 22.41 -11.86 -3.63
N MET A 116 23.12 -10.90 -4.22
CA MET A 116 22.97 -10.53 -5.63
C MET A 116 23.55 -11.65 -6.47
N GLU A 117 22.73 -12.24 -7.34
CA GLU A 117 23.10 -13.29 -8.28
C GLU A 117 23.81 -12.66 -9.48
N GLU A 118 25.04 -13.10 -9.78
CA GLU A 118 25.62 -13.00 -11.11
C GLU A 118 26.57 -14.17 -11.36
N GLY A 119 26.46 -14.74 -12.55
CA GLY A 119 26.82 -16.12 -12.83
C GLY A 119 28.23 -16.38 -13.35
N ALA A 120 28.52 -17.69 -13.35
CA ALA A 120 29.27 -18.45 -14.36
C ALA A 120 30.79 -18.70 -14.20
N ARG A 121 31.08 -20.02 -14.09
CA ARG A 121 32.16 -20.83 -14.71
C ARG A 121 33.50 -21.07 -13.98
N GLN A 122 33.54 -22.27 -13.37
CA GLN A 122 34.55 -23.36 -13.42
C GLN A 122 36.02 -23.10 -13.89
N SER A 123 36.96 -23.44 -13.00
CA SER A 123 37.95 -24.55 -13.10
C SER A 123 39.45 -24.22 -12.93
N GLU A 124 40.04 -24.94 -11.97
CA GLU A 124 41.40 -25.51 -11.88
C GLU A 124 42.69 -24.70 -11.58
N LYS A 125 43.27 -25.06 -10.42
CA LYS A 125 44.67 -25.43 -10.09
C LYS A 125 45.84 -24.54 -10.53
N GLY A 126 46.65 -24.12 -9.53
CA GLY A 126 48.11 -24.18 -9.65
C GLY A 126 48.95 -23.04 -9.04
N LYS A 127 49.55 -23.33 -7.86
CA LYS A 127 50.90 -22.97 -7.38
C LYS A 127 51.45 -21.52 -7.46
N ALA A 128 51.62 -20.94 -6.26
CA ALA A 128 52.78 -20.25 -5.67
C ALA A 128 53.84 -19.54 -6.54
N ALA A 129 54.09 -18.24 -6.26
CA ALA A 129 55.42 -17.67 -5.94
C ALA A 129 55.40 -16.17 -5.51
N LYS A 130 55.71 -15.92 -4.23
CA LYS A 130 56.73 -15.00 -3.68
C LYS A 130 57.05 -13.61 -4.34
N ARG A 131 56.80 -12.53 -3.56
CA ARG A 131 57.74 -11.49 -3.02
C ARG A 131 57.45 -10.00 -3.35
N LYS A 132 57.45 -9.22 -2.24
CA LYS A 132 57.99 -7.84 -2.02
C LYS A 132 57.19 -6.68 -2.68
N LYS A 133 57.07 -5.47 -2.13
CA LYS A 133 57.48 -4.79 -0.89
C LYS A 133 56.85 -3.37 -0.95
N MET A 134 56.25 -2.92 0.16
CA MET A 134 56.13 -1.54 0.70
C MET A 134 55.80 -0.34 -0.23
N MET A 135 54.85 0.52 0.15
CA MET A 135 55.08 1.80 0.85
C MET A 135 53.77 2.61 1.02
N SER A 136 53.84 3.44 2.05
CA SER A 136 52.94 4.41 2.68
C SER A 136 52.28 5.49 1.82
N GLY A 137 51.16 5.98 2.36
CA GLY A 137 50.75 7.40 2.35
C GLY A 137 50.11 7.88 1.05
N GLU A 138 49.26 8.89 1.01
CA GLU A 138 48.57 9.71 2.00
C GLU A 138 47.59 10.55 1.15
N GLN A 139 46.47 10.98 1.73
CA GLN A 139 45.64 12.13 1.29
C GLN A 139 44.96 12.10 -0.09
N GLY A 140 43.63 12.16 -0.08
CA GLY A 140 42.82 12.57 -1.24
C GLY A 140 41.47 13.11 -0.78
N LYS A 141 41.28 14.41 -0.96
CA LYS A 141 40.26 15.27 -0.36
C LYS A 141 38.84 15.02 -0.89
N ARG A 142 37.88 15.40 -0.03
CA ARG A 142 36.50 15.83 -0.33
C ARG A 142 36.30 16.34 -1.76
N ILE A 143 35.23 15.89 -2.41
CA ILE A 143 34.30 16.78 -3.11
C ILE A 143 32.88 16.27 -2.87
N ILE A 144 32.13 17.07 -2.12
CA ILE A 144 30.68 16.98 -1.96
C ILE A 144 30.15 17.91 -3.04
N SER A 145 29.34 17.42 -3.97
CA SER A 145 28.63 18.25 -4.94
C SER A 145 27.14 18.24 -4.59
N GLU A 146 26.72 19.30 -3.89
CA GLU A 146 25.36 19.82 -3.95
C GLU A 146 25.05 20.32 -5.37
N GLU A 147 23.76 20.58 -5.63
CA GLU A 147 23.16 21.15 -6.85
C GLU A 147 22.67 20.18 -7.93
N LYS A 148 21.46 19.64 -7.72
CA LYS A 148 20.34 19.87 -8.67
C LYS A 148 19.00 20.03 -7.92
N LYS A 149 18.85 21.17 -7.26
CA LYS A 149 17.54 21.77 -6.96
C LYS A 149 17.26 22.78 -8.07
N LYS A 150 16.17 22.59 -8.82
CA LYS A 150 15.29 23.61 -9.46
C LYS A 150 14.61 23.02 -10.69
N GLU A 151 13.32 22.71 -10.57
CA GLU A 151 12.34 23.18 -11.55
C GLU A 151 10.94 23.22 -10.92
N VAL A 152 10.58 24.37 -10.36
CA VAL A 152 9.19 24.74 -10.07
C VAL A 152 9.05 26.17 -10.53
N LYS A 153 8.20 26.37 -11.56
CA LYS A 153 7.26 27.49 -11.73
C LYS A 153 6.71 27.53 -13.16
N ALA A 154 5.43 27.18 -13.31
CA ALA A 154 4.41 28.06 -13.89
C ALA A 154 3.12 27.25 -14.08
N ASN A 155 2.07 27.59 -13.32
CA ASN A 155 0.78 27.96 -13.90
C ASN A 155 -0.16 28.39 -12.78
N HIS A 156 -0.25 29.71 -12.65
CA HIS A 156 -1.21 30.41 -11.82
C HIS A 156 -2.51 30.57 -12.62
N ALA A 157 -3.63 30.31 -11.95
CA ALA A 157 -4.95 30.89 -12.19
C ALA A 157 -5.61 30.75 -13.58
N ASN A 158 -6.57 29.84 -13.68
CA ASN A 158 -7.80 30.15 -14.42
C ASN A 158 -9.03 29.74 -13.60
N ARG A 159 -9.46 30.65 -12.72
CA ARG A 159 -10.82 30.68 -12.17
C ARG A 159 -11.64 31.62 -13.03
N ASN A 160 -12.65 31.09 -13.74
CA ASN A 160 -13.94 31.77 -13.79
C ASN A 160 -15.07 30.75 -14.09
N PRO A 161 -16.08 30.61 -13.20
CA PRO A 161 -17.27 29.82 -13.46
C PRO A 161 -18.27 30.63 -14.30
N LYS A 162 -18.75 30.05 -15.41
CA LYS A 162 -19.94 30.57 -16.08
C LYS A 162 -21.18 29.87 -15.54
N SER A 163 -22.06 30.69 -14.94
CA SER A 163 -23.53 30.67 -15.07
C SER A 163 -24.06 29.47 -15.87
N GLY A 164 -24.81 28.55 -15.28
CA GLY A 164 -26.10 28.84 -14.68
C GLY A 164 -27.16 28.57 -15.75
N GLU A 165 -27.74 27.37 -15.74
CA GLU A 165 -29.11 27.14 -16.20
C GLU A 165 -29.62 25.80 -15.64
N SER A 166 -30.61 25.95 -14.76
CA SER A 166 -31.33 24.91 -14.04
C SER A 166 -32.28 24.18 -14.98
N LEU A 167 -32.16 22.85 -15.07
CA LEU A 167 -33.04 21.93 -15.81
C LEU A 167 -34.40 21.71 -15.11
N LEU A 168 -35.01 22.75 -14.53
CA LEU A 168 -36.31 22.71 -13.84
C LEU A 168 -37.28 23.79 -14.31
N SER A 169 -37.36 24.03 -15.63
CA SER A 169 -38.34 24.96 -16.22
C SER A 169 -39.10 24.42 -17.43
N ARG A 170 -39.23 23.09 -17.56
CA ARG A 170 -40.01 22.44 -18.65
C ARG A 170 -41.37 21.86 -18.25
N ILE A 171 -41.86 22.17 -17.06
CA ILE A 171 -43.19 21.79 -16.61
C ILE A 171 -43.86 23.07 -16.12
N LEU A 172 -45.08 23.33 -16.61
CA LEU A 172 -45.97 24.50 -16.39
C LEU A 172 -45.93 25.53 -17.52
N GLY A 173 -46.99 25.56 -18.36
CA GLY A 173 -47.21 26.74 -19.20
C GLY A 173 -48.19 26.69 -20.38
N SER A 174 -48.85 25.58 -20.71
CA SER A 174 -49.87 25.60 -21.80
C SER A 174 -51.30 25.62 -21.25
N ARG A 175 -51.82 26.82 -20.93
CA ARG A 175 -53.26 27.10 -20.95
C ARG A 175 -53.58 28.60 -20.85
N SER A 176 -54.63 29.00 -21.57
CA SER A 176 -55.20 30.34 -21.80
C SER A 176 -54.63 31.06 -23.03
N GLY A 177 -55.42 31.58 -23.97
CA GLY A 177 -56.86 31.58 -24.15
C GLY A 177 -57.29 32.74 -25.04
N ARG A 178 -58.04 32.45 -26.12
CA ARG A 178 -59.21 33.17 -26.67
C ARG A 178 -59.39 32.82 -28.14
#